data_AF-A0A6G2QX63-F1
#
_entry.id   AF-A0A6G2QX63-F1
#
_cell.length_a   1.000
_cell.length_b   1.000
_cell.length_c   1.000
_cell.angle_alpha   90.00
_cell.angle_beta   90.00
_cell.angle_gamma   90.00
#
_symmetry.space_group_name_H-M   'P 1'
#
loop_
_entity.id
_entity.type
_entity.pdbx_description
1 polymer ?
#
loop_
_entity_poly.entity_id
_entity_poly.type
_entity_poly.pdbx_seq_one_letter_code
_entity_poly.pdbx_strand_id
1 'polypeptide(L)' 'MFKIQYRNAAGRMVTAQSFDRAKIQKLADKARQDVPDPSVCQLRVREVAADEITGDFIWADCTADFTR' A
#
# COMPACT_ATOMS: atom_id res chain seq x y z
N MET A 1 -5.47 7.78 -6.62
CA MET A 1 -5.69 7.57 -5.16
C MET A 1 -4.98 6.30 -4.75
N PHE A 2 -4.38 6.23 -3.57
CA PHE A 2 -3.67 5.06 -3.08
C PHE A 2 -4.40 4.41 -1.90
N LYS A 3 -4.23 3.09 -1.78
CA LYS A 3 -4.67 2.28 -0.65
C LYS A 3 -3.53 1.38 -0.20
N ILE A 4 -3.25 1.37 1.10
CA ILE A 4 -2.28 0.48 1.74
C ILE A 4 -3.00 -0.45 2.71
N GLN A 5 -2.61 -1.73 2.71
CA GLN A 5 -3.06 -2.74 3.66
C GLN A 5 -1.86 -3.54 4.17
N TYR A 6 -1.77 -3.76 5.48
CA TYR A 6 -0.72 -4.59 6.07
C TYR A 6 -1.17 -5.18 7.41
N ARG A 7 -0.53 -6.27 7.86
CA ARG A 7 -0.65 -6.75 9.24
C ARG A 7 0.42 -6.11 10.11
N ASN A 8 0.03 -5.50 11.22
CA ASN A 8 0.98 -4.92 12.18
C ASN A 8 1.52 -5.99 13.14
N ALA A 9 2.44 -5.61 14.03
CA ALA A 9 3.07 -6.51 15.00
C ALA A 9 2.08 -7.20 15.96
N ALA A 10 0.90 -6.60 16.18
CA ALA A 10 -0.18 -7.20 16.97
C ALA A 10 -1.06 -8.17 16.14
N GLY A 11 -0.67 -8.49 14.90
CA GLY A 11 -1.41 -9.35 13.97
C GLY A 11 -2.66 -8.71 13.37
N ARG A 12 -2.94 -7.43 13.67
CA ARG A 12 -4.16 -6.73 13.22
C ARG A 12 -3.97 -6.22 11.80
N MET A 13 -5.01 -6.35 10.99
CA MET A 13 -5.06 -5.76 9.66
C MET A 13 -5.26 -4.25 9.77
N VAL A 14 -4.35 -3.48 9.21
CA VAL A 14 -4.41 -2.02 9.09
C VAL A 14 -4.72 -1.68 7.64
N THR A 15 -5.59 -0.71 7.41
CA THR A 15 -5.90 -0.19 6.07
C THR A 15 -5.93 1.33 6.13
N ALA A 16 -5.27 1.97 5.16
CA ALA A 16 -5.31 3.43 5.00
C ALA A 16 -5.43 3.80 3.52
N GLN A 17 -5.98 4.99 3.25
CA GLN A 17 -6.20 5.51 1.90
C GLN A 17 -5.78 6.98 1.85
N SER A 18 -5.16 7.41 0.75
CA SER A 18 -4.78 8.80 0.55
C SER A 18 -4.53 9.12 -0.92
N PHE A 19 -4.71 10.38 -1.31
CA PHE A 19 -4.24 10.88 -2.60
C PHE A 19 -2.75 11.25 -2.59
N ASP A 20 -2.17 11.43 -1.39
CA ASP A 20 -0.76 11.79 -1.21
C ASP A 20 0.12 10.54 -1.20
N ARG A 21 0.90 10.36 -2.28
CA ARG A 21 1.87 9.26 -2.42
C ARG A 21 2.91 9.27 -1.31
N ALA A 22 3.41 10.44 -0.90
CA ALA A 22 4.43 10.55 0.13
C ALA A 22 3.91 10.10 1.50
N LYS A 23 2.63 10.38 1.80
CA LYS A 23 1.98 9.86 3.01
C LYS A 23 1.90 8.33 3.01
N ILE A 24 1.59 7.72 1.87
CA ILE A 24 1.51 6.26 1.75
C ILE A 24 2.89 5.62 1.83
N GLN A 25 3.91 6.26 1.26
CA GLN A 25 5.30 5.80 1.38
C GLN A 25 5.73 5.73 2.84
N LYS A 26 5.49 6.81 3.61
CA LYS A 26 5.78 6.82 5.06
C LYS A 26 5.07 5.70 5.81
N LEU A 27 3.84 5.37 5.44
CA LEU A 27 3.10 4.27 6.06
C LEU A 27 3.66 2.90 5.66
N ALA A 28 4.08 2.71 4.41
CA ALA A 28 4.73 1.49 3.94
C ALA A 28 6.08 1.29 4.65
N ASP A 29 6.89 2.33 4.78
CA ASP A 29 8.18 2.28 5.47
C ASP A 29 8.00 1.96 6.95
N LYS A 30 7.02 2.61 7.60
CA LYS A 30 6.67 2.31 8.98
C LYS A 30 6.21 0.86 9.17
N ALA A 31 5.38 0.34 8.26
CA ALA A 31 4.92 -1.06 8.33
C ALA A 31 6.09 -2.06 8.29
N ARG A 32 7.13 -1.78 7.49
CA ARG A 32 8.34 -2.61 7.41
C ARG A 32 9.23 -2.49 8.64
N GLN A 33 9.35 -1.29 9.20
CA GLN A 33 10.10 -1.07 10.43
C GLN A 33 9.42 -1.76 11.63
N ASP A 34 8.10 -1.64 11.73
CA ASP A 34 7.33 -2.21 12.83
C ASP A 34 7.22 -3.75 12.71
N VAL A 35 7.28 -4.31 11.49
CA VAL A 35 7.24 -5.76 11.23
C VAL A 35 8.26 -6.12 10.13
N PRO A 36 9.53 -6.37 10.50
CA PRO A 36 10.60 -6.62 9.54
C PRO A 36 10.54 -8.00 8.88
N ASP A 37 9.86 -8.97 9.49
CA ASP A 37 9.64 -10.29 8.89
C ASP A 37 8.58 -10.20 7.77
N PRO A 38 8.95 -10.40 6.50
CA PRO A 38 8.02 -10.30 5.37
C PRO A 38 6.98 -11.42 5.35
N SER A 39 7.23 -12.55 6.02
CA SER A 39 6.24 -13.63 6.15
C SER A 39 5.06 -13.22 7.03
N VAL A 40 5.30 -12.25 7.93
CA VAL A 40 4.30 -11.67 8.84
C VAL A 40 3.75 -10.36 8.26
N CYS A 41 4.61 -9.50 7.73
CA CYS A 41 4.23 -8.21 7.14
C CYS A 41 3.71 -8.39 5.70
N GLN A 42 2.44 -8.78 5.59
CA GLN A 42 1.74 -8.87 4.31
C GLN A 42 1.34 -7.48 3.81
N LEU A 43 2.31 -6.67 3.42
CA LEU A 43 2.12 -5.33 2.86
C LEU A 43 1.56 -5.45 1.43
N ARG A 44 0.48 -4.72 1.17
CA ARG A 44 -0.07 -4.48 -0.18
C ARG A 44 -0.35 -3.01 -0.37
N VAL A 45 0.12 -2.46 -1.47
CA VAL A 45 -0.19 -1.09 -1.90
C VAL A 45 -0.85 -1.14 -3.26
N ARG A 46 -1.97 -0.43 -3.40
CA ARG A 46 -2.68 -0.29 -4.66
C ARG A 46 -2.89 1.16 -5.01
N GLU A 47 -2.83 1.46 -6.29
CA GLU A 47 -3.13 2.76 -6.86
C GLU A 47 -4.38 2.67 -7.75
N VAL A 48 -5.24 3.67 -7.64
CA VAL A 48 -6.30 3.92 -8.61
C VAL A 48 -5.66 4.58 -9.81
N ALA A 49 -5.58 3.84 -10.91
CA ALA A 49 -5.24 4.35 -12.23
C ALA A 49 -6.54 4.58 -13.02
N ALA A 50 -6.58 5.69 -13.76
CA ALA A 50 -7.63 5.91 -14.75
C ALA A 50 -7.22 5.22 -16.05
N ASP A 51 -8.09 4.39 -16.60
CA ASP A 51 -7.98 3.93 -17.98
C ASP A 51 -8.39 5.08 -18.91
N GLU A 52 -7.41 5.65 -19.63
CA GLU A 52 -7.66 6.76 -20.55
C GLU A 52 -8.49 6.35 -21.79
N ILE A 53 -8.63 5.05 -22.05
CA ILE A 53 -9.37 4.53 -23.21
C ILE A 53 -10.85 4.34 -22.86
N THR A 54 -11.15 3.74 -21.70
CA THR A 54 -12.53 3.41 -21.30
C THR A 54 -13.14 4.41 -20.32
N GLY A 55 -12.32 5.22 -19.66
CA GLY A 55 -12.74 6.12 -18.57
C GLY A 55 -12.96 5.39 -17.24
N ASP A 56 -12.61 4.10 -17.15
CA ASP A 56 -12.77 3.31 -15.93
C ASP A 56 -11.65 3.57 -14.92
N PHE A 57 -11.94 3.31 -13.65
CA PHE A 57 -10.95 3.35 -12.58
C PHE A 57 -10.55 1.92 -12.20
N ILE A 58 -9.29 1.57 -12.42
CA ILE A 58 -8.74 0.26 -12.05
C ILE A 58 -7.83 0.39 -10.83
N TRP A 59 -7.76 -0.69 -10.04
CA TRP A 59 -6.79 -0.81 -8.96
C TRP A 59 -5.56 -1.58 -9.45
N ALA A 60 -4.44 -0.87 -9.62
CA ALA A 60 -3.14 -1.47 -9.93
C ALA A 60 -2.41 -1.84 -8.63
N ASP A 61 -1.86 -3.05 -8.54
CA ASP A 61 -0.95 -3.42 -7.45
C ASP A 61 0.43 -2.81 -7.72
N CYS A 62 0.86 -1.91 -6.85
CA CYS A 62 2.13 -1.18 -6.97
C CYS A 62 3.04 -1.43 -5.76
N THR A 63 2.83 -2.51 -5.02
CA THR A 63 3.59 -2.81 -3.79
C THR A 63 5.10 -2.77 -4.02
N ALA A 64 5.58 -3.28 -5.17
CA ALA A 64 6.99 -3.31 -5.54
C ALA A 64 7.63 -1.91 -5.63
N ASP A 65 6.88 -0.91 -6.11
CA ASP A 65 7.37 0.46 -6.27
C ASP A 65 7.62 1.15 -4.93
N PHE A 66 6.93 0.69 -3.89
CA PHE A 66 7.13 1.18 -2.54
C PHE A 66 8.28 0.45 -1.83
N THR A 67 8.73 -0.71 -2.32
CA THR A 67 9.77 -1.56 -1.69
C THR A 67 11.20 -1.30 -2.20
N ARG A 68 11.35 -0.52 -3.28
CA ARG A 68 12.64 -0.12 -3.84
C ARG A 68 13.25 1.06 -3.10
#